data_AF-A0A482Y8K8-F1
#
_entry.id   AF-A0A482Y8K8-F1
#
_cell.length_a   1.000
_cell.length_b   1.000
_cell.length_c   1.000
_cell.angle_alpha   90.00
_cell.angle_beta   90.00
_cell.angle_gamma   90.00
#
_symmetry.space_group_name_H-M   'P 1'
#
loop_
_entity.id
_entity.type
_entity.pdbx_description
1 polymer ?
#
loop_
_entity_poly.entity_id
_entity_poly.type
_entity_poly.pdbx_seq_one_letter_code
_entity_poly.pdbx_strand_id
1 'polypeptide(L)'
;MRSLSSVLPSRERQRQLTYLMELGLVGMLFIGIDRGNAGIVVNTAVALVVTQLPPILERDYEIPMDPRLTLWITTAVFLHAFGTVGLPGTTRTLYTQLGWWDHLTHALSASIVAGVGYATVRALHEHANGIHFPRRFVAVFILLFVLAFGVLWEILEFAIALSADAFGIDAVLTQYGLSDTMLDLVFNSIGGLIVALWGGAYLADVSGAIRDRLEARTE
;
A
#
# COMPACT_ATOMS: atom_id res chain seq x y z
N MET A 1 23.91 19.54 -1.94
CA MET A 1 22.72 18.67 -1.90
C MET A 1 21.51 19.52 -2.27
N ARG A 2 20.89 19.29 -3.44
CA ARG A 2 19.62 19.97 -3.78
C ARG A 2 18.56 19.45 -2.82
N SER A 3 17.88 20.34 -2.11
CA SER A 3 16.77 19.97 -1.23
C SER A 3 15.72 19.20 -2.06
N LEU A 4 15.36 18.00 -1.62
CA LEU A 4 14.29 17.18 -2.23
C LEU A 4 12.95 17.93 -2.31
N SER A 5 12.82 19.08 -1.62
CA SER A 5 11.66 19.97 -1.71
C SER A 5 11.45 20.63 -3.07
N SER A 6 12.45 20.69 -3.95
CA SER A 6 12.28 21.32 -5.28
C SER A 6 11.72 20.38 -6.34
N VAL A 7 11.62 19.07 -6.05
CA VAL A 7 11.18 18.05 -7.01
C VAL A 7 9.73 17.60 -6.72
N LEU A 8 9.29 17.71 -5.47
CA LEU A 8 7.96 17.28 -5.06
C LEU A 8 6.90 18.37 -5.34
N PRO A 9 5.67 17.99 -5.72
CA PRO A 9 4.56 18.94 -5.86
C PRO A 9 4.31 19.67 -4.53
N SER A 10 3.71 20.87 -4.58
CA SER A 10 3.27 21.56 -3.37
C SER A 10 2.28 20.71 -2.56
N ARG A 11 2.19 20.91 -1.24
CA ARG A 11 1.23 20.18 -0.38
C ARG A 11 -0.21 20.24 -0.93
N GLU A 12 -0.60 21.40 -1.46
CA GLU A 12 -1.89 21.59 -2.12
C GLU A 12 -2.06 20.69 -3.34
N ARG A 13 -1.05 20.62 -4.22
CA ARG A 13 -1.09 19.71 -5.38
C ARG A 13 -1.12 18.24 -4.96
N GLN A 14 -0.41 17.86 -3.90
CA GLN A 14 -0.43 16.48 -3.40
C GLN A 14 -1.85 16.09 -2.92
N ARG A 15 -2.54 17.00 -2.22
CA ARG A 15 -3.95 16.81 -1.83
C ARG A 15 -4.87 16.72 -3.04
N GLN A 16 -4.73 17.63 -4.00
CA GLN A 16 -5.52 17.60 -5.24
C GLN A 16 -5.33 16.29 -6.02
N LEU A 17 -4.09 15.80 -6.16
CA LEU A 17 -3.80 14.52 -6.80
C LEU A 17 -4.45 13.34 -6.05
N THR A 18 -4.41 13.37 -4.72
CA THR A 18 -5.07 12.37 -3.88
C THR A 18 -6.57 12.34 -4.16
N TYR A 19 -7.25 13.49 -4.10
CA TYR A 19 -8.69 13.58 -4.37
C TYR A 19 -9.06 13.15 -5.79
N LEU A 20 -8.22 13.47 -6.78
CA LEU A 20 -8.44 13.03 -8.15
C LEU A 20 -8.35 11.50 -8.28
N MET A 21 -7.40 10.86 -7.59
CA MET A 21 -7.31 9.40 -7.56
C MET A 21 -8.49 8.77 -6.85
N GLU A 22 -8.94 9.33 -5.72
CA GLU A 22 -10.14 8.86 -5.02
C GLU A 22 -11.40 8.97 -5.88
N LEU A 23 -11.58 10.09 -6.58
CA LEU A 23 -12.66 10.25 -7.56
C LEU A 23 -12.55 9.18 -8.66
N GLY A 24 -11.33 8.89 -9.12
CA GLY A 24 -11.06 7.80 -10.06
C GLY A 24 -11.45 6.43 -9.53
N LEU A 25 -11.15 6.12 -8.26
CA LEU A 25 -11.58 4.89 -7.58
C LEU A 25 -13.10 4.76 -7.54
N VAL A 26 -13.81 5.85 -7.20
CA VAL A 26 -15.28 5.89 -7.22
C VAL A 26 -15.80 5.63 -8.64
N GLY A 27 -15.20 6.26 -9.66
CA GLY A 27 -15.54 6.00 -11.06
C GLY A 27 -15.32 4.53 -11.45
N MET A 28 -14.21 3.93 -11.04
CA MET A 28 -13.90 2.52 -11.29
C MET A 28 -14.86 1.57 -10.58
N LEU A 29 -15.30 1.91 -9.37
CA LEU A 29 -16.34 1.16 -8.65
C LEU A 29 -17.65 1.12 -9.45
N PHE A 30 -18.09 2.27 -9.97
CA PHE A 30 -19.27 2.32 -10.84
C PHE A 30 -19.09 1.50 -12.12
N ILE A 31 -17.90 1.53 -12.73
CA ILE A 31 -17.58 0.68 -13.89
C ILE A 31 -17.68 -0.80 -13.52
N GLY A 32 -17.19 -1.19 -12.35
CA GLY A 32 -17.30 -2.57 -11.86
C GLY A 32 -18.75 -3.01 -11.70
N ILE A 33 -19.60 -2.15 -11.12
CA ILE A 33 -21.03 -2.40 -10.92
C ILE A 33 -21.75 -2.50 -12.27
N ASP A 34 -21.54 -1.54 -13.16
CA ASP A 34 -22.15 -1.50 -14.50
C ASP A 34 -21.81 -2.74 -15.34
N ARG A 35 -20.55 -3.19 -15.26
CA ARG A 35 -20.08 -4.40 -15.95
C ARG A 35 -20.42 -5.71 -15.23
N GLY A 36 -20.98 -5.65 -14.03
CA GLY A 36 -21.22 -6.84 -13.18
C GLY A 36 -19.92 -7.58 -12.79
N ASN A 37 -18.78 -6.90 -12.79
CA ASN A 37 -17.47 -7.51 -12.52
C ASN A 37 -17.13 -7.43 -11.03
N ALA A 38 -17.32 -8.53 -10.31
CA ALA A 38 -17.04 -8.62 -8.87
C ALA A 38 -15.56 -8.31 -8.53
N GLY A 39 -14.62 -8.70 -9.40
CA GLY A 39 -13.20 -8.42 -9.25
C GLY A 39 -12.91 -6.92 -9.14
N ILE A 40 -13.40 -6.15 -10.10
CA ILE A 40 -13.26 -4.69 -10.11
C ILE A 40 -13.94 -4.08 -8.87
N VAL A 41 -15.16 -4.52 -8.55
CA VAL A 41 -15.92 -3.98 -7.40
C VAL A 41 -15.17 -4.19 -6.09
N VAL A 42 -14.69 -5.41 -5.83
CA VAL A 42 -13.98 -5.71 -4.57
C VAL A 42 -12.65 -4.97 -4.50
N ASN A 43 -11.84 -4.98 -5.56
CA ASN A 43 -10.53 -4.30 -5.56
C ASN A 43 -10.68 -2.78 -5.37
N THR A 44 -11.64 -2.16 -6.06
CA THR A 44 -11.91 -0.72 -5.90
C THR A 44 -12.50 -0.39 -4.54
N ALA A 45 -13.37 -1.23 -3.99
CA ALA A 45 -13.92 -1.05 -2.64
C ALA A 45 -12.83 -1.15 -1.56
N VAL A 46 -11.96 -2.15 -1.65
CA VAL A 46 -10.80 -2.28 -0.76
C VAL A 46 -9.88 -1.07 -0.88
N ALA A 47 -9.58 -0.62 -2.11
CA ALA A 47 -8.76 0.56 -2.32
C ALA A 47 -9.38 1.81 -1.65
N LEU A 48 -10.67 2.05 -1.84
CA LEU A 48 -11.38 3.16 -1.19
C LEU A 48 -11.31 3.07 0.34
N VAL A 49 -11.51 1.89 0.92
CA VAL A 49 -11.36 1.69 2.37
C VAL A 49 -9.94 2.04 2.84
N VAL A 50 -8.92 1.62 2.09
CA VAL A 50 -7.52 1.93 2.42
C VAL A 50 -7.22 3.44 2.27
N THR A 51 -7.76 4.14 1.27
CA THR A 51 -7.56 5.60 1.17
C THR A 51 -8.23 6.36 2.31
N GLN A 52 -9.22 5.78 2.99
CA GLN A 52 -9.81 6.38 4.18
C GLN A 52 -8.94 6.23 5.44
N LEU A 53 -7.87 5.42 5.42
CA LEU A 53 -7.01 5.26 6.60
C LEU A 53 -6.36 6.59 7.03
N PRO A 54 -5.67 7.37 6.17
CA PRO A 54 -5.14 8.66 6.56
C PRO A 54 -6.17 9.64 7.15
N PRO A 55 -7.32 9.94 6.51
CA PRO A 55 -8.28 10.88 7.08
C PRO A 55 -8.92 10.37 8.38
N ILE A 56 -9.11 9.06 8.56
CA ILE A 56 -9.58 8.49 9.84
C ILE A 56 -8.53 8.68 10.93
N LEU A 57 -7.25 8.40 10.64
CA LEU A 57 -6.15 8.61 11.60
C LEU A 57 -6.01 10.09 11.99
N GLU A 58 -6.17 11.00 11.02
CA GLU A 58 -6.10 12.45 11.28
C GLU A 58 -7.32 12.95 12.07
N ARG A 59 -8.54 12.50 11.74
CA ARG A 59 -9.79 12.97 12.35
C ARG A 59 -10.08 12.34 13.71
N ASP A 60 -9.98 11.01 13.82
CA ASP A 60 -10.45 10.26 14.99
C ASP A 60 -9.34 9.99 16.00
N TYR A 61 -8.08 9.96 15.55
CA TYR A 61 -6.91 9.72 16.39
C TYR A 61 -6.02 10.94 16.54
N GLU A 62 -6.29 12.04 15.84
CA GLU A 62 -5.50 13.29 15.83
C GLU A 62 -4.02 13.05 15.47
N ILE A 63 -3.75 12.02 14.68
CA ILE A 63 -2.40 11.74 14.17
C ILE A 63 -2.21 12.59 12.90
N PRO A 64 -1.31 13.60 12.91
CA PRO A 64 -1.13 14.46 11.76
C PRO A 64 -0.57 13.66 10.58
N MET A 65 -1.35 13.56 9.51
CA MET A 65 -0.97 12.84 8.31
C MET A 65 -0.25 13.77 7.33
N ASP A 66 1.00 13.45 6.99
CA ASP A 66 1.73 14.17 5.95
C ASP A 66 1.05 13.93 4.57
N PRO A 67 0.67 14.98 3.82
CA PRO A 67 0.08 14.84 2.49
C PRO A 67 0.89 13.96 1.52
N ARG A 68 2.21 13.85 1.71
CA ARG A 68 3.07 12.95 0.93
C ARG A 68 2.80 11.48 1.22
N LEU A 69 2.53 11.11 2.48
CA LEU A 69 2.23 9.75 2.90
C LEU A 69 0.84 9.36 2.40
N THR A 70 -0.13 10.25 2.56
CA THR A 70 -1.47 10.07 2.00
C THR A 70 -1.42 9.86 0.49
N LEU A 71 -0.67 10.69 -0.22
CA LEU A 71 -0.49 10.56 -1.67
C LEU A 71 0.17 9.22 -2.04
N TRP A 72 1.21 8.80 -1.32
CA TRP A 72 1.90 7.54 -1.56
C TRP A 72 1.00 6.32 -1.34
N ILE A 73 0.27 6.28 -0.22
CA ILE A 73 -0.72 5.23 0.09
C ILE A 73 -1.77 5.16 -1.01
N THR A 74 -2.37 6.31 -1.33
CA THR A 74 -3.42 6.43 -2.34
C THR A 74 -2.93 6.01 -3.71
N THR A 75 -1.69 6.37 -4.07
CA THR A 75 -1.11 6.02 -5.37
C THR A 75 -0.96 4.51 -5.53
N ALA A 76 -0.47 3.80 -4.51
CA ALA A 76 -0.30 2.35 -4.60
C ALA A 76 -1.64 1.63 -4.76
N VAL A 77 -2.63 1.95 -3.91
CA VAL A 77 -3.95 1.30 -4.00
C VAL A 77 -4.73 1.71 -5.24
N PHE A 78 -4.56 2.95 -5.71
CA PHE A 78 -5.11 3.40 -6.97
C PHE A 78 -4.55 2.62 -8.15
N LEU A 79 -3.22 2.48 -8.25
CA LEU A 79 -2.60 1.75 -9.35
C LEU A 79 -2.95 0.25 -9.33
N HIS A 80 -3.06 -0.34 -8.14
CA HIS A 80 -3.52 -1.71 -7.99
C HIS A 80 -4.97 -1.87 -8.51
N ALA A 81 -5.90 -1.03 -8.03
CA ALA A 81 -7.30 -1.07 -8.49
C ALA A 81 -7.43 -0.75 -9.99
N PHE A 82 -6.69 0.23 -10.50
CA PHE A 82 -6.66 0.59 -11.93
C PHE A 82 -6.14 -0.57 -12.80
N GLY A 83 -5.23 -1.37 -12.23
CA GLY A 83 -4.77 -2.63 -12.80
C GLY A 83 -5.91 -3.54 -13.26
N THR A 84 -6.96 -3.64 -12.44
CA THR A 84 -8.10 -4.56 -12.63
C THR A 84 -9.11 -4.08 -13.68
N VAL A 85 -9.18 -2.78 -13.97
CA VAL A 85 -10.20 -2.20 -14.86
C VAL A 85 -9.77 -2.20 -16.33
N GLY A 86 -8.47 -1.99 -16.59
CA GLY A 86 -7.97 -1.81 -17.95
C GLY A 86 -8.22 -0.41 -18.52
N LEU A 87 -7.75 -0.17 -19.74
CA LEU A 87 -7.98 1.10 -20.45
C LEU A 87 -9.44 1.21 -20.92
N PRO A 88 -10.05 2.41 -20.93
CA PRO A 88 -11.38 2.62 -21.49
C PRO A 88 -11.49 2.08 -22.93
N GLY A 89 -12.51 1.27 -23.20
CA GLY A 89 -12.72 0.62 -24.50
C GLY A 89 -11.99 -0.71 -24.70
N THR A 90 -11.24 -1.20 -23.71
CA THR A 90 -10.62 -2.53 -23.74
C THR A 90 -11.35 -3.52 -22.84
N THR A 91 -11.38 -4.80 -23.23
CA THR A 91 -11.93 -5.91 -22.42
C THR A 91 -10.85 -6.60 -21.56
N ARG A 92 -9.59 -6.21 -21.71
CA ARG A 92 -8.44 -6.78 -20.99
C ARG A 92 -8.02 -5.87 -19.84
N THR A 93 -7.61 -6.46 -18.73
CA THR A 93 -7.06 -5.72 -17.58
C THR A 93 -5.65 -5.20 -17.88
N LEU A 94 -5.15 -4.22 -17.14
CA LEU A 94 -3.75 -3.79 -17.29
C LEU A 94 -2.78 -4.88 -16.84
N TYR A 95 -3.15 -5.69 -15.85
CA TYR A 95 -2.38 -6.86 -15.43
C TYR A 95 -2.10 -7.83 -16.58
N THR A 96 -3.07 -8.00 -17.50
CA THR A 96 -2.89 -8.86 -18.68
C THR A 96 -2.26 -8.15 -19.88
N GLN A 97 -2.31 -6.81 -19.93
CA GLN A 97 -1.79 -6.03 -21.07
C GLN A 97 -0.32 -5.63 -20.89
N LEU A 98 0.10 -5.38 -19.65
CA LEU A 98 1.41 -4.84 -19.32
C LEU A 98 2.09 -5.79 -18.31
N GLY A 99 2.96 -6.68 -18.79
CA GLY A 99 3.63 -7.68 -17.94
C GLY A 99 4.56 -7.12 -16.86
N TRP A 100 4.76 -5.81 -16.77
CA TRP A 100 5.48 -5.15 -15.68
C TRP A 100 4.54 -4.49 -14.66
N TRP A 101 3.24 -4.35 -14.97
CA TRP A 101 2.28 -3.64 -14.14
C TRP A 101 2.13 -4.31 -12.80
N ASP A 102 2.00 -5.63 -12.83
CA ASP A 102 1.83 -6.46 -11.66
C ASP A 102 2.98 -6.25 -10.66
N HIS A 103 4.20 -6.49 -11.14
CA HIS A 103 5.44 -6.26 -10.42
C HIS A 103 5.61 -4.82 -9.88
N LEU A 104 5.18 -3.80 -10.63
CA LEU A 104 5.18 -2.42 -10.13
C LEU A 104 4.23 -2.27 -8.94
N THR A 105 3.01 -2.80 -9.05
CA THR A 105 2.02 -2.73 -7.97
C THR A 105 2.46 -3.52 -6.74
N HIS A 106 3.17 -4.64 -6.92
CA HIS A 106 3.81 -5.39 -5.85
C HIS A 106 4.89 -4.57 -5.14
N ALA A 107 5.84 -3.98 -5.88
CA ALA A 107 6.88 -3.15 -5.27
C ALA A 107 6.29 -1.94 -4.52
N LEU A 108 5.28 -1.28 -5.08
CA LEU A 108 4.61 -0.15 -4.42
C LEU A 108 3.83 -0.59 -3.18
N SER A 109 3.07 -1.67 -3.25
CA SER A 109 2.29 -2.18 -2.12
C SER A 109 3.20 -2.67 -1.00
N ALA A 110 4.27 -3.41 -1.34
CA ALA A 110 5.29 -3.84 -0.39
C ALA A 110 6.00 -2.67 0.29
N SER A 111 6.20 -1.55 -0.42
CA SER A 111 6.76 -0.35 0.19
C SER A 111 5.84 0.25 1.27
N ILE A 112 4.52 0.18 1.11
CA ILE A 112 3.56 0.58 2.16
C ILE A 112 3.63 -0.38 3.34
N VAL A 113 3.63 -1.69 3.08
CA VAL A 113 3.77 -2.73 4.11
C VAL A 113 5.07 -2.51 4.91
N ALA A 114 6.16 -2.16 4.24
CA ALA A 114 7.42 -1.81 4.87
C ALA A 114 7.29 -0.58 5.78
N GLY A 115 6.52 0.43 5.33
CA GLY A 115 6.21 1.63 6.12
C GLY A 115 5.44 1.30 7.40
N VAL A 116 4.45 0.40 7.31
CA VAL A 116 3.70 -0.10 8.47
C VAL A 116 4.61 -0.87 9.43
N GLY A 117 5.47 -1.75 8.91
CA GLY A 117 6.46 -2.48 9.71
C GLY A 117 7.42 -1.55 10.44
N TYR A 118 7.93 -0.52 9.75
CA TYR A 118 8.78 0.50 10.37
C TYR A 118 8.02 1.26 11.47
N ALA A 119 6.80 1.74 11.20
CA ALA A 119 6.00 2.48 12.17
C ALA A 119 5.74 1.65 13.43
N THR A 120 5.47 0.35 13.26
CA THR A 120 5.28 -0.61 14.36
C THR A 120 6.53 -0.73 15.24
N VAL A 121 7.70 -0.97 14.63
CA VAL A 121 8.96 -1.08 15.39
C VAL A 121 9.31 0.22 16.08
N ARG A 122 9.05 1.36 15.42
CA ARG A 122 9.34 2.67 15.98
C ARG A 122 8.44 2.98 17.18
N ALA A 123 7.15 2.64 17.10
CA ALA A 123 6.24 2.75 18.23
C ALA A 123 6.74 1.91 19.43
N LEU A 124 7.17 0.66 19.20
CA LEU A 124 7.75 -0.18 20.25
C LEU A 124 9.04 0.41 20.83
N HIS A 125 9.93 0.92 19.97
CA HIS A 125 11.18 1.53 20.39
C HIS A 125 10.97 2.75 21.29
N GLU A 126 9.94 3.55 21.01
CA GLU A 126 9.65 4.78 21.75
C GLU A 126 8.85 4.52 23.03
N HIS A 127 7.94 3.53 23.05
CA HIS A 127 6.98 3.36 24.16
C HIS A 127 7.26 2.16 25.06
N ALA A 128 8.10 1.21 24.65
CA ALA A 128 8.42 0.07 25.49
C ALA A 128 9.71 0.31 26.28
N ASN A 129 9.55 0.47 27.61
CA ASN A 129 10.66 0.67 28.53
C ASN A 129 11.72 -0.43 28.38
N GLY A 130 12.96 -0.03 28.12
CA GLY A 130 14.10 -0.95 27.97
C GLY A 130 14.28 -1.54 26.57
N ILE A 131 13.41 -1.24 25.60
CA ILE A 131 13.51 -1.79 24.24
C ILE A 131 14.23 -0.81 23.30
N HIS A 132 15.46 -1.13 22.93
CA HIS A 132 16.25 -0.34 21.98
C HIS A 132 16.65 -1.19 20.78
N PHE A 133 16.23 -0.78 19.58
CA PHE A 133 16.55 -1.49 18.35
C PHE A 133 17.68 -0.82 17.57
N PRO A 134 18.80 -1.53 17.32
CA PRO A 134 19.84 -1.03 16.42
C PRO A 134 19.28 -0.80 15.01
N ARG A 135 19.74 0.26 14.33
CA ARG A 135 19.28 0.59 12.96
C ARG A 135 19.39 -0.58 11.97
N ARG A 136 20.44 -1.40 12.10
CA ARG A 136 20.62 -2.61 11.28
C ARG A 136 19.56 -3.67 11.55
N PHE A 137 19.17 -3.84 12.82
CA PHE A 137 18.10 -4.76 13.19
C PHE A 137 16.77 -4.32 12.59
N VAL A 138 16.44 -3.02 12.68
CA VAL A 138 15.20 -2.47 12.10
C VAL A 138 15.14 -2.70 10.59
N ALA A 139 16.25 -2.48 9.87
CA ALA A 139 16.29 -2.71 8.43
C ALA A 139 16.06 -4.18 8.05
N VAL A 140 16.70 -5.12 8.76
CA VAL A 140 16.50 -6.57 8.54
C VAL A 140 15.08 -6.98 8.91
N PHE A 141 14.55 -6.48 10.03
CA PHE A 141 13.18 -6.73 10.44
C PHE A 141 12.18 -6.30 9.36
N ILE A 142 12.33 -5.10 8.80
CA ILE A 142 11.43 -4.58 7.76
C ILE A 142 11.47 -5.50 6.53
N LEU A 143 12.65 -5.92 6.09
CA LEU A 143 12.78 -6.85 4.96
C LEU A 143 12.07 -8.18 5.23
N LEU A 144 12.28 -8.77 6.42
CA LEU A 144 11.62 -10.01 6.79
C LEU A 144 10.11 -9.85 6.95
N PHE A 145 9.65 -8.73 7.49
CA PHE A 145 8.24 -8.40 7.64
C PHE A 145 7.54 -8.30 6.28
N VAL A 146 8.16 -7.58 5.33
CA VAL A 146 7.66 -7.44 3.96
C VAL A 146 7.63 -8.79 3.24
N LEU A 147 8.69 -9.60 3.36
CA LEU A 147 8.74 -10.93 2.77
C LEU A 147 7.67 -11.86 3.35
N ALA A 148 7.50 -11.87 4.67
CA ALA A 148 6.49 -12.67 5.33
C ALA A 148 5.06 -12.26 4.91
N PHE A 149 4.81 -10.95 4.81
CA PHE A 149 3.55 -10.43 4.31
C PHE A 149 3.35 -10.77 2.83
N GLY A 150 4.39 -10.67 2.00
CA GLY A 150 4.36 -11.07 0.60
C GLY A 150 3.96 -12.54 0.44
N VAL A 151 4.59 -13.44 1.18
CA VAL A 151 4.22 -14.88 1.18
C VAL A 151 2.76 -15.08 1.63
N LEU A 152 2.32 -14.37 2.68
CA LEU A 152 0.93 -14.43 3.14
C LEU A 152 -0.05 -13.97 2.04
N TRP A 153 0.31 -12.91 1.31
CA TRP A 153 -0.49 -12.36 0.22
C TRP A 153 -0.63 -13.36 -0.94
N GLU A 154 0.46 -13.97 -1.38
CA GLU A 154 0.44 -15.01 -2.43
C GLU A 154 -0.43 -16.20 -2.05
N ILE A 155 -0.40 -16.61 -0.77
CA ILE A 155 -1.26 -17.69 -0.25
C ILE A 155 -2.74 -17.27 -0.30
N LEU A 156 -3.05 -16.01 0.04
CA LEU A 156 -4.40 -15.48 -0.03
C LEU A 156 -4.92 -15.46 -1.46
N GLU A 157 -4.12 -15.00 -2.42
CA GLU A 157 -4.49 -14.99 -3.84
C GLU A 157 -4.74 -16.41 -4.37
N PHE A 158 -3.85 -17.33 -4.05
CA PHE A 158 -4.02 -18.74 -4.39
C PHE A 158 -5.30 -19.32 -3.79
N ALA A 159 -5.60 -19.03 -2.52
CA ALA A 159 -6.81 -19.49 -1.84
C ALA A 159 -8.09 -18.89 -2.46
N ILE A 160 -8.06 -17.61 -2.84
CA ILE A 160 -9.19 -16.94 -3.52
C ILE A 160 -9.41 -17.53 -4.91
N ALA A 161 -8.34 -17.79 -5.67
CA ALA A 161 -8.42 -18.44 -6.97
C ALA A 161 -9.02 -19.85 -6.89
N LEU A 162 -8.56 -20.66 -5.92
CA LEU A 162 -9.13 -21.99 -5.68
C LEU A 162 -10.61 -21.93 -5.27
N SER A 163 -10.97 -20.95 -4.43
CA SER A 163 -12.37 -20.78 -4.01
C SER A 163 -13.25 -20.40 -5.19
N ALA A 164 -12.78 -19.48 -6.04
CA ALA A 164 -13.51 -19.05 -7.23
C ALA A 164 -13.77 -20.22 -8.20
N ASP A 165 -12.75 -21.05 -8.45
CA ASP A 165 -12.87 -22.26 -9.27
C ASP A 165 -13.88 -23.25 -8.67
N ALA A 166 -13.82 -23.48 -7.35
CA ALA A 166 -14.75 -24.37 -6.65
C ALA A 166 -16.22 -23.91 -6.72
N PHE A 167 -16.48 -22.59 -6.74
CA PHE A 167 -17.82 -22.01 -6.86
C PHE A 167 -18.23 -21.73 -8.32
N GLY A 168 -17.35 -21.94 -9.29
CA GLY A 168 -17.59 -21.63 -10.70
C GLY A 168 -17.84 -20.13 -10.96
N ILE A 169 -17.20 -19.26 -10.17
CA ILE A 169 -17.29 -17.81 -10.30
C ILE A 169 -15.96 -17.24 -10.80
N ASP A 170 -15.99 -16.04 -11.38
CA ASP A 170 -14.77 -15.33 -11.78
C ASP A 170 -13.93 -14.97 -10.55
N ALA A 171 -12.62 -15.23 -10.63
CA ALA A 171 -11.69 -14.90 -9.55
C ALA A 171 -11.54 -13.39 -9.38
N VAL A 172 -11.65 -12.93 -8.12
CA VAL A 172 -11.49 -11.51 -7.76
C VAL A 172 -10.03 -11.06 -7.79
N LEU A 173 -9.11 -12.00 -7.52
CA LEU A 173 -7.66 -11.85 -7.60
C LEU A 173 -7.14 -12.99 -8.49
N THR A 174 -6.28 -12.66 -9.46
CA THR A 174 -5.80 -13.64 -10.45
C THR A 174 -4.39 -14.10 -10.08
N GLN A 175 -4.22 -15.41 -9.90
CA GLN A 175 -2.90 -16.02 -9.73
C GLN A 175 -2.38 -16.42 -11.12
N TYR A 176 -1.22 -15.90 -11.56
CA TYR A 176 -0.68 -16.12 -12.91
C TYR A 176 0.35 -17.26 -13.03
N GLY A 177 0.66 -17.94 -11.93
CA GLY A 177 1.51 -19.14 -11.84
C GLY A 177 2.71 -18.97 -10.91
N LEU A 178 3.49 -20.04 -10.72
CA LEU A 178 4.63 -20.03 -9.80
C LEU A 178 5.71 -19.00 -10.17
N SER A 179 5.99 -18.84 -11.46
CA SER A 179 7.02 -17.90 -11.92
C SER A 179 6.68 -16.46 -11.59
N ASP A 180 5.39 -16.13 -11.57
CA ASP A 180 4.87 -14.80 -11.26
C ASP A 180 5.05 -14.52 -9.77
N THR A 181 4.49 -15.37 -8.92
CA THR A 181 4.69 -15.37 -7.46
C THR A 181 6.16 -15.20 -7.04
N MET A 182 7.09 -15.88 -7.73
CA MET A 182 8.52 -15.73 -7.43
C MET A 182 9.06 -14.34 -7.80
N LEU A 183 8.60 -13.75 -8.91
CA LEU A 183 8.93 -12.37 -9.27
C LEU A 183 8.27 -11.38 -8.32
N ASP A 184 7.06 -11.65 -7.86
CA ASP A 184 6.35 -10.77 -6.93
C ASP A 184 7.08 -10.67 -5.59
N LEU A 185 7.61 -11.78 -5.07
CA LEU A 185 8.50 -11.76 -3.91
C LEU A 185 9.80 -10.97 -4.16
N VAL A 186 10.34 -10.98 -5.38
CA VAL A 186 11.49 -10.15 -5.76
C VAL A 186 11.12 -8.67 -5.75
N PHE A 187 10.00 -8.29 -6.38
CA PHE A 187 9.55 -6.90 -6.40
C PHE A 187 9.11 -6.40 -5.02
N ASN A 188 8.51 -7.26 -4.22
CA ASN A 188 8.24 -7.00 -2.81
C ASN A 188 9.54 -6.71 -2.04
N SER A 189 10.59 -7.49 -2.29
CA SER A 189 11.91 -7.25 -1.69
C SER A 189 12.50 -5.90 -2.11
N ILE A 190 12.34 -5.50 -3.37
CA ILE A 190 12.80 -4.19 -3.87
C ILE A 190 12.06 -3.06 -3.14
N GLY A 191 10.74 -3.12 -3.08
CA GLY A 191 9.92 -2.15 -2.35
C GLY A 191 10.29 -2.05 -0.88
N GLY A 192 10.45 -3.21 -0.22
CA GLY A 192 10.88 -3.32 1.16
C GLY A 192 12.28 -2.75 1.40
N LEU A 193 13.23 -3.02 0.50
CA LEU A 193 14.60 -2.53 0.62
C LEU A 193 14.68 -1.01 0.46
N ILE A 194 13.91 -0.43 -0.47
CA ILE A 194 13.84 1.02 -0.64
C ILE A 194 13.41 1.68 0.68
N VAL A 195 12.39 1.15 1.35
CA VAL A 195 11.91 1.70 2.62
C VAL A 195 12.86 1.37 3.78
N ALA A 196 13.44 0.18 3.84
CA ALA A 196 14.39 -0.18 4.89
C ALA A 196 15.66 0.69 4.87
N LEU A 197 16.13 1.08 3.68
CA LEU A 197 17.33 1.92 3.51
C LEU A 197 17.04 3.42 3.67
N TRP A 198 15.93 3.91 3.10
CA TRP A 198 15.62 5.35 3.02
C TRP A 198 14.47 5.82 3.93
N GLY A 199 13.63 4.91 4.43
CA GLY A 199 12.42 5.24 5.22
C GLY A 199 12.71 5.82 6.61
N GLY A 200 13.93 5.65 7.12
CA GLY A 200 14.32 6.14 8.44
C GLY A 200 14.25 7.66 8.63
N ALA A 201 14.23 8.44 7.55
CA ALA A 201 14.10 9.91 7.63
C ALA A 201 12.66 10.41 7.49
N TYR A 202 11.76 9.63 6.87
CA TYR A 202 10.41 10.07 6.54
C TYR A 202 9.37 9.57 7.54
N LEU A 203 9.53 8.33 7.99
CA LEU A 203 8.60 7.69 8.93
C LEU A 203 8.90 8.06 10.39
N ALA A 204 10.06 8.69 10.65
CA ALA A 204 10.41 9.26 11.94
C ALA A 204 9.49 10.41 12.35
N ASP A 205 9.01 11.22 11.40
CA ASP A 205 8.11 12.34 11.68
C ASP A 205 6.70 11.85 12.06
N VAL A 206 6.17 10.86 11.34
CA VAL A 206 4.84 10.27 11.62
C VAL A 206 4.84 9.49 12.93
N SER A 207 5.88 8.71 13.19
CA SER A 207 6.03 8.01 14.46
C SER A 207 6.22 8.96 15.64
N GLY A 208 7.01 10.04 15.48
CA GLY A 208 7.14 11.08 16.49
C GLY A 208 5.80 11.77 16.80
N ALA A 209 4.93 11.96 15.81
CA ALA A 209 3.61 12.51 16.05
C ALA A 209 2.65 11.52 16.73
N ILE A 210 2.74 10.22 16.41
CA ILE A 210 2.01 9.17 17.15
C ILE A 210 2.45 9.14 18.62
N ARG A 211 3.75 9.30 18.90
CA ARG A 211 4.31 9.40 20.25
C ARG A 211 3.72 10.56 21.04
N ASP A 212 3.81 11.77 20.51
CA ASP A 212 3.35 12.98 21.21
C ASP A 212 1.85 12.85 21.59
N ARG A 213 1.05 12.10 20.82
CA ARG A 213 -0.36 11.85 21.12
C ARG A 213 -0.59 10.79 22.20
N LEU A 214 0.19 9.71 22.20
CA LEU A 214 0.08 8.66 23.23
C LEU A 214 0.49 9.18 24.61
N GLU A 215 1.51 10.05 24.65
CA GLU A 215 1.93 10.74 25.87
C GLU A 215 0.84 11.69 26.38
N ALA A 216 0.23 12.50 25.49
CA ALA A 216 -0.86 13.41 25.84
C ALA A 216 -2.18 12.73 26.28
N ARG A 217 -2.32 11.41 26.14
CA ARG A 217 -3.47 10.63 26.68
C ARG A 217 -3.18 9.96 28.02
N THR A 218 -1.93 9.96 28.45
CA THR A 218 -1.47 9.32 29.69
C THR A 218 -1.35 10.33 30.85
N GLU A 219 -1.32 11.64 30.53
CA GLU A 219 -1.54 12.75 31.47
C GLU A 219 -3.03 13.06 31.67
#